data_AF-A0A6B0U7I8-F1
#
_entry.id   AF-A0A6B0U7I8-F1
#
_cell.length_a   1.000
_cell.length_b   1.000
_cell.length_c   1.000
_cell.angle_alpha   90.00
_cell.angle_beta   90.00
_cell.angle_gamma   90.00
#
_symmetry.space_group_name_H-M   'P 1'
#
loop_
_entity.id
_entity.type
_entity.pdbx_description
1 polymer ?
#
loop_
_entity_poly.entity_id
_entity_poly.type
_entity_poly.pdbx_seq_one_letter_code
_entity_poly.pdbx_strand_id
1 'polypeptide(L)' 'MRRLLILVALVGGIWLGWTMHAFIAKDSCLDAGGKWDGWRGVCLGVN' A
#
# COMPACT_ATOMS: atom_id res chain seq x y z
N MET A 1 22.01 -18.03 11.51
CA MET A 1 20.94 -17.19 12.09
C MET A 1 20.92 -15.74 11.58
N ARG A 2 22.06 -15.00 11.54
CA ARG A 2 22.12 -13.60 11.05
C ARG A 2 21.54 -13.38 9.64
N ARG A 3 21.78 -14.30 8.71
CA ARG A 3 21.21 -14.24 7.35
C ARG A 3 19.69 -14.37 7.32
N LEU A 4 19.12 -15.15 8.25
CA LEU A 4 17.66 -15.33 8.37
C LEU A 4 16.99 -14.03 8.84
N LEU A 5 17.60 -13.33 9.80
CA LEU A 5 17.11 -12.04 10.28
C LEU A 5 17.09 -10.97 9.18
N ILE A 6 18.12 -10.95 8.33
CA ILE A 6 18.17 -10.04 7.18
C ILE A 6 17.04 -10.33 6.19
N LEU A 7 16.80 -11.61 5.88
CA LEU A 7 15.71 -12.01 4.99
C LEU A 7 14.35 -11.63 5.57
N VAL A 8 14.12 -11.85 6.86
CA VAL A 8 12.88 -11.46 7.55
C VAL A 8 12.70 -9.94 7.51
N ALA A 9 13.76 -9.16 7.74
CA ALA A 9 13.71 -7.71 7.68
C ALA A 9 13.41 -7.19 6.26
N LEU A 10 14.00 -7.80 5.22
CA LEU A 10 13.75 -7.43 3.83
C LEU A 10 12.32 -7.76 3.41
N VAL A 11 11.85 -8.97 3.70
CA VAL A 11 10.47 -9.38 3.37
C VAL A 11 9.46 -8.54 4.15
N GLY A 12 9.71 -8.31 5.46
CA GLY A 12 8.88 -7.46 6.29
C GLY A 12 8.84 -6.01 5.81
N GLY A 13 9.99 -5.46 5.40
CA GLY A 13 10.09 -4.10 4.86
C GLY A 13 9.35 -3.93 3.53
N ILE A 14 9.45 -4.92 2.63
CA ILE A 14 8.71 -4.91 1.36
C ILE A 14 7.20 -4.96 1.62
N TRP A 15 6.75 -5.84 2.51
CA TRP A 15 5.34 -5.98 2.86
C TRP A 15 4.77 -4.71 3.51
N LEU A 16 5.50 -4.11 4.47
CA LEU A 16 5.14 -2.83 5.08
C LEU A 16 5.09 -1.70 4.05
N GLY A 17 6.05 -1.64 3.13
CA GLY A 17 6.06 -0.64 2.07
C GLY A 17 4.84 -0.73 1.15
N TRP A 18 4.48 -1.95 0.73
CA TRP A 18 3.29 -2.18 -0.12
C TRP A 18 1.99 -1.81 0.57
N THR A 19 1.84 -2.20 1.84
CA THR A 19 0.64 -1.88 2.63
C THR A 19 0.50 -0.39 2.88
N MET A 20 1.59 0.31 3.19
CA MET A 20 1.58 1.77 3.33
C MET A 20 1.27 2.49 2.02
N HIS A 21 1.85 2.04 0.90
CA HIS A 21 1.56 2.63 -0.40
C HIS A 21 0.07 2.51 -0.78
N ALA A 22 -0.52 1.34 -0.56
CA ALA A 22 -1.95 1.12 -0.79
C ALA A 22 -2.83 1.99 0.13
N PHE A 23 -2.41 2.17 1.39
CA PHE A 23 -3.12 3.05 2.33
C PHE A 23 -3.09 4.50 1.87
N ILE A 24 -1.91 5.03 1.51
CA ILE A 24 -1.75 6.40 1.03
C ILE A 24 -2.56 6.63 -0.25
N ALA A 25 -2.50 5.70 -1.21
CA ALA A 25 -3.25 5.81 -2.46
C ALA A 25 -4.78 5.85 -2.22
N LYS A 26 -5.27 5.04 -1.28
CA LYS A 26 -6.67 5.05 -0.87
C LYS A 26 -7.05 6.37 -0.17
N ASP A 27 -6.22 6.84 0.73
CA ASP A 27 -6.45 8.07 1.50
C ASP A 27 -6.53 9.28 0.56
N SER A 28 -5.52 9.45 -0.30
CA SER A 28 -5.51 10.50 -1.33
C SER A 28 -6.70 10.44 -2.29
N CYS A 29 -7.14 9.22 -2.63
CA CYS A 29 -8.33 9.02 -3.45
C CYS A 29 -9.60 9.55 -2.78
N LEU A 30 -9.79 9.24 -1.50
CA LEU A 30 -10.95 9.66 -0.72
C LEU A 30 -10.92 11.17 -0.42
N ASP A 31 -9.74 11.72 -0.11
CA ASP A 31 -9.54 13.15 0.11
C ASP A 31 -9.83 13.99 -1.13
N ALA A 32 -9.56 13.45 -2.32
CA ALA A 32 -9.90 14.09 -3.59
C ALA A 32 -11.41 13.96 -3.97
N GLY A 33 -12.23 13.35 -3.11
CA GLY A 33 -13.65 13.11 -3.37
C GLY A 33 -13.92 11.92 -4.29
N GLY A 34 -12.90 11.13 -4.60
CA GLY A 34 -13.01 9.90 -5.38
C GLY A 34 -13.53 8.72 -4.56
N LYS A 35 -13.78 7.61 -5.24
CA LYS A 35 -14.20 6.33 -4.65
C LYS A 35 -13.12 5.28 -4.88
N TRP A 36 -12.64 4.68 -3.80
CA TRP A 36 -11.66 3.60 -3.89
C TRP A 36 -12.31 2.26 -4.28
N ASP A 37 -11.84 1.63 -5.35
CA ASP A 37 -12.15 0.25 -5.71
C ASP A 37 -11.10 -0.70 -5.12
N GLY A 38 -11.42 -1.31 -3.97
CA GLY A 38 -10.54 -2.24 -3.27
C GLY A 38 -10.27 -3.55 -4.00
N TRP A 39 -11.09 -3.94 -4.99
CA TRP A 39 -10.84 -5.15 -5.78
C TRP A 39 -9.76 -4.93 -6.85
N ARG A 40 -9.76 -3.75 -7.45
CA ARG A 40 -8.82 -3.39 -8.52
C ARG A 40 -7.62 -2.60 -8.02
N GLY A 41 -7.66 -2.08 -6.80
CA GLY A 41 -6.63 -1.22 -6.24
C GLY A 41 -6.51 0.12 -6.97
N VAL A 42 -7.64 0.63 -7.48
CA VAL A 42 -7.68 1.88 -8.26
C VAL A 42 -8.65 2.88 -7.63
N CYS A 43 -8.38 4.16 -7.86
CA CYS A 43 -9.30 5.23 -7.52
C CYS A 43 -10.24 5.52 -8.70
N LEU A 44 -11.53 5.64 -8.43
CA LEU A 44 -12.57 5.98 -9.41
C LEU A 44 -13.10 7.39 -9.12
N GLY A 45 -13.34 8.19 -10.16
CA GLY A 45 -14.05 9.47 -10.00
C GLY A 45 -13.20 10.63 -9.46
N VAL A 46 -11.87 10.54 -9.56
CA VAL A 46 -11.02 11.75 -9.48
C VAL A 46 -11.10 12.44 -10.83
N ASN A 47 -11.50 13.71 -10.83
CA ASN A 47 -11.50 14.60 -11.99
C ASN A 47 -10.52 15.73 -11.70
#